data_AF-A0AAV5BMI3-F1
#
_entry.id   AF-A0AAV5BMI3-F1
#
_cell.length_a   1.000
_cell.length_b   1.000
_cell.length_c   1.000
_cell.angle_alpha   90.00
_cell.angle_beta   90.00
_cell.angle_gamma   90.00
#
_symmetry.space_group_name_H-M   'P 1'
#
loop_
_entity.id
_entity.type
_entity.pdbx_description
1 polymer ?
#
loop_
_entity_poly.entity_id
_entity_poly.type
_entity_poly.pdbx_seq_one_letter_code
_entity_poly.pdbx_strand_id
1 'polypeptide(L)'
;MAQAVATLILAMAITPALEINNSSVVKATCAALKLQPYDYCVSVLSNDTAAGSAIDARGVATAAINMTAHKAASLSQVITYLIDELNSCREIYNSMEATLASVLTDLQPGRFNPAVLAKTEDASEDPTNCDILLFEGKSHKDPISDKNGGTNTLARLATAIVDFIVMKRQ
;
A
#
# COMPACT_ATOMS: atom_id res chain seq x y z
N MET A 1 -31.70 -49.02 -57.12
CA MET A 1 -32.62 -48.04 -56.53
C MET A 1 -31.81 -47.20 -55.56
N ALA A 2 -31.48 -45.96 -55.94
CA ALA A 2 -30.59 -45.06 -55.21
C ALA A 2 -31.40 -44.24 -54.21
N GLN A 3 -30.92 -44.14 -52.97
CA GLN A 3 -31.52 -43.30 -51.94
C GLN A 3 -30.61 -42.09 -51.70
N ALA A 4 -31.18 -40.91 -51.95
CA ALA A 4 -30.50 -39.63 -51.87
C ALA A 4 -30.26 -39.22 -50.42
N VAL A 5 -29.02 -38.80 -50.10
CA VAL A 5 -28.69 -38.13 -48.84
C VAL A 5 -28.55 -36.64 -49.15
N ALA A 6 -29.50 -35.85 -48.66
CA ALA A 6 -29.51 -34.39 -48.81
C ALA A 6 -28.50 -33.77 -47.83
N THR A 7 -27.55 -33.00 -48.35
CA THR A 7 -26.59 -32.23 -47.55
C THR A 7 -27.08 -30.78 -47.44
N LEU A 8 -27.43 -30.34 -46.23
CA LEU A 8 -27.69 -28.92 -45.93
C LEU A 8 -26.37 -28.17 -45.86
N ILE A 9 -26.19 -27.13 -46.69
CA ILE A 9 -25.09 -26.17 -46.59
C ILE A 9 -25.59 -24.98 -45.77
N LEU A 10 -25.08 -24.83 -44.55
CA LEU A 10 -25.35 -23.68 -43.68
C LEU A 10 -24.34 -22.58 -44.02
N ALA A 11 -24.78 -21.52 -44.69
CA ALA A 11 -23.96 -20.35 -44.96
C ALA A 11 -23.84 -19.51 -43.68
N MET A 12 -22.67 -19.55 -43.03
CA MET A 12 -22.33 -18.61 -41.96
C MET A 12 -21.95 -17.26 -42.59
N ALA A 13 -22.83 -16.27 -42.43
CA ALA A 13 -22.50 -14.88 -42.69
C ALA A 13 -21.53 -14.41 -41.59
N ILE A 14 -20.24 -14.37 -41.93
CA ILE A 14 -19.22 -13.73 -41.10
C ILE A 14 -19.45 -12.23 -41.26
N THR A 15 -20.08 -11.59 -40.28
CA THR A 15 -20.03 -10.14 -40.16
C THR A 15 -18.56 -9.77 -39.94
N PRO A 16 -17.96 -8.86 -40.72
CA PRO A 16 -16.69 -8.29 -40.34
C PRO A 16 -16.94 -7.55 -39.03
N ALA A 17 -16.29 -8.00 -37.96
CA ALA A 17 -16.13 -7.17 -36.78
C ALA A 17 -15.56 -5.84 -37.27
N LEU A 18 -16.27 -4.74 -37.06
CA LEU A 18 -15.67 -3.43 -37.13
C LEU A 18 -14.53 -3.45 -36.10
N GLU A 19 -13.30 -3.65 -36.55
CA GLU A 19 -12.14 -3.20 -35.80
C GLU A 19 -12.27 -1.70 -35.70
N ILE A 20 -12.87 -1.26 -34.59
CA ILE A 20 -13.04 0.14 -34.30
C ILE A 20 -11.63 0.72 -34.29
N ASN A 21 -11.42 1.77 -35.09
CA ASN A 21 -10.17 2.49 -35.35
C ASN A 21 -9.66 3.27 -34.11
N ASN A 22 -9.97 2.75 -32.92
CA ASN A 22 -9.85 3.26 -31.57
C ASN A 22 -8.40 3.39 -31.09
N SER A 23 -7.54 2.46 -31.51
CA SER A 23 -6.10 2.55 -31.28
C SER A 23 -5.46 3.75 -32.01
N SER A 24 -6.05 4.24 -33.11
CA SER A 24 -5.42 5.26 -33.95
C SER A 24 -5.45 6.66 -33.31
N VAL A 25 -6.53 7.03 -32.61
CA VAL A 25 -6.67 8.36 -31.98
C VAL A 25 -5.72 8.49 -30.80
N VAL A 26 -5.60 7.45 -29.97
CA VAL A 26 -4.62 7.40 -28.87
C VAL A 26 -3.19 7.52 -29.41
N LYS A 27 -2.82 6.71 -30.41
CA LYS A 27 -1.48 6.77 -31.03
C LYS A 27 -1.18 8.14 -31.65
N ALA A 28 -2.12 8.72 -32.39
CA ALA A 28 -1.97 10.04 -32.99
C ALA A 28 -1.83 11.14 -31.93
N THR A 29 -2.63 11.07 -30.86
CA THR A 29 -2.54 12.00 -29.73
C THR A 29 -1.17 11.89 -29.05
N CYS A 30 -0.73 10.66 -28.74
CA CYS A 30 0.56 10.42 -28.10
C CYS A 30 1.75 10.83 -28.98
N ALA A 31 1.68 10.64 -30.31
CA ALA A 31 2.73 11.08 -31.23
C ALA A 31 2.87 12.61 -31.30
N ALA A 32 1.78 13.35 -31.04
CA ALA A 32 1.79 14.81 -31.00
C ALA A 32 2.35 15.37 -29.67
N LEU A 33 2.38 14.57 -28.59
CA LEU A 33 2.91 14.97 -27.30
C LEU A 33 4.44 14.89 -27.31
N LYS A 34 5.11 16.01 -27.04
CA LYS A 34 6.59 16.10 -26.94
C LYS A 34 7.14 15.86 -25.52
N LEU A 35 6.26 15.66 -24.53
CA LEU A 35 6.61 15.71 -23.11
C LEU A 35 6.69 14.35 -22.42
N GLN A 36 6.06 13.31 -22.97
CA GLN A 36 6.00 11.98 -22.36
C GLN A 36 6.59 10.94 -23.32
N PRO A 37 7.23 9.88 -22.82
CA PRO A 37 7.60 8.76 -23.68
C PRO A 37 6.36 8.25 -24.42
N TYR A 38 6.46 8.16 -25.75
CA TYR A 38 5.36 7.73 -26.60
C TYR A 38 4.75 6.40 -26.12
N ASP A 39 5.60 5.42 -25.82
CA ASP A 39 5.18 4.10 -25.37
C ASP A 39 4.45 4.14 -24.03
N TYR A 40 4.87 5.02 -23.11
CA TYR A 40 4.16 5.23 -21.84
C TYR A 40 2.77 5.81 -22.09
N CYS A 41 2.65 6.85 -22.92
CA CYS A 41 1.37 7.46 -23.25
C CYS A 41 0.40 6.46 -23.89
N VAL A 42 0.87 5.72 -24.91
CA VAL A 42 0.06 4.71 -25.59
C VAL A 42 -0.33 3.59 -24.64
N SER A 43 0.60 3.10 -23.82
CA SER A 43 0.31 2.03 -22.86
C SER A 43 -0.74 2.43 -21.83
N VAL A 44 -0.63 3.62 -21.24
CA VAL A 44 -1.58 4.10 -20.23
C VAL A 44 -2.96 4.28 -20.83
N LEU A 45 -3.05 5.00 -21.96
CA LEU A 45 -4.34 5.35 -22.58
C LEU A 45 -5.01 4.16 -23.28
N SER A 46 -4.26 3.23 -23.86
CA SER A 46 -4.87 2.05 -24.52
C SER A 46 -5.44 1.05 -23.52
N ASN A 47 -4.97 1.07 -22.27
CA ASN A 47 -5.49 0.22 -21.20
C ASN A 47 -6.76 0.79 -20.54
N ASP A 48 -7.13 2.04 -20.84
CA ASP A 48 -8.35 2.66 -20.35
C ASP A 48 -9.46 2.54 -21.39
N THR A 49 -10.60 1.96 -21.01
CA THR A 49 -11.72 1.70 -21.91
C THR A 49 -12.29 2.99 -22.52
N ALA A 50 -12.33 4.09 -21.76
CA ALA A 50 -12.89 5.36 -22.22
C ALA A 50 -11.96 6.08 -23.20
N ALA A 51 -10.65 6.09 -22.91
CA ALA A 51 -9.63 6.59 -23.81
C ALA A 51 -9.54 5.75 -25.09
N GLY A 52 -9.60 4.42 -24.96
CA GLY A 52 -9.63 3.50 -26.10
C GLY A 52 -10.86 3.72 -26.98
N SER A 53 -12.03 4.04 -26.42
CA SER A 53 -13.26 4.27 -27.18
C SER A 53 -13.42 5.70 -27.70
N ALA A 54 -12.43 6.57 -27.46
CA ALA A 54 -12.52 7.97 -27.85
C ALA A 54 -12.41 8.15 -29.37
N ILE A 55 -13.33 8.92 -29.94
CA ILE A 55 -13.35 9.22 -31.37
C ILE A 55 -12.49 10.43 -31.76
N ASP A 56 -12.06 11.23 -30.78
CA ASP A 56 -11.20 12.40 -30.98
C ASP A 56 -10.28 12.66 -29.78
N ALA A 57 -9.33 13.58 -29.95
CA ALA A 57 -8.36 13.92 -28.91
C ALA A 57 -9.00 14.56 -27.66
N ARG A 58 -10.20 15.15 -27.77
CA ARG A 58 -10.93 15.68 -26.59
C ARG A 58 -11.45 14.54 -25.73
N GLY A 59 -11.97 13.47 -26.34
CA GLY A 59 -12.36 12.25 -25.64
C GLY A 59 -11.16 11.61 -24.90
N VAL A 60 -10.01 11.52 -25.57
CA VAL A 60 -8.76 11.04 -24.96
C VAL A 60 -8.33 11.93 -23.78
N ALA A 61 -8.41 13.26 -23.93
CA ALA A 61 -8.08 14.20 -22.87
C ALA A 61 -9.03 14.06 -21.66
N THR A 62 -10.34 13.96 -21.89
CA THR A 62 -11.33 13.72 -20.83
C THR A 62 -11.05 12.43 -20.07
N ALA A 63 -10.74 11.34 -20.79
CA ALA A 63 -10.37 10.08 -20.17
C ALA A 63 -9.10 10.22 -19.32
N ALA A 64 -8.04 10.84 -19.85
CA ALA A 64 -6.80 11.10 -19.11
C ALA A 64 -7.01 11.95 -17.85
N ILE A 65 -7.88 12.97 -17.91
CA ILE A 65 -8.25 13.80 -16.75
C ILE A 65 -9.01 12.95 -15.72
N ASN A 66 -9.98 12.14 -16.14
CA ASN A 66 -10.71 11.25 -15.22
C ASN A 66 -9.78 10.22 -14.56
N MET A 67 -8.88 9.60 -15.32
CA MET A 67 -7.85 8.70 -14.77
C MET A 67 -6.98 9.41 -13.73
N THR A 68 -6.59 10.66 -14.01
CA THR A 68 -5.80 11.48 -13.09
C THR A 68 -6.60 11.80 -11.82
N ALA A 69 -7.86 12.19 -11.95
CA ALA A 69 -8.75 12.47 -10.82
C ALA A 69 -8.95 11.22 -9.94
N HIS A 70 -9.17 10.05 -10.55
CA HIS A 70 -9.27 8.79 -9.81
C HIS A 70 -7.98 8.43 -9.08
N LYS A 71 -6.82 8.59 -9.74
CA LYS A 71 -5.51 8.39 -9.09
C LYS A 71 -5.27 9.36 -7.94
N ALA A 72 -5.62 10.63 -8.11
CA ALA A 72 -5.51 11.64 -7.06
C ALA A 72 -6.41 11.33 -5.86
N ALA A 73 -7.66 10.91 -6.10
CA ALA A 73 -8.58 10.50 -5.05
C ALA A 73 -8.07 9.27 -4.29
N SER A 74 -7.58 8.25 -5.01
CA SER A 74 -6.98 7.05 -4.40
C SER A 74 -5.74 7.40 -3.57
N LEU A 75 -4.85 8.26 -4.08
CA LEU A 75 -3.68 8.72 -3.33
C LEU A 75 -4.09 9.50 -2.06
N SER A 76 -5.07 10.40 -2.18
CA SER A 76 -5.59 11.14 -1.02
C SER A 76 -6.12 10.18 0.04
N GLN A 77 -6.83 9.11 -0.36
CA GLN A 77 -7.34 8.11 0.56
C GLN A 77 -6.22 7.34 1.27
N VAL A 78 -5.17 6.93 0.53
CA VAL A 78 -3.99 6.28 1.12
C VAL A 78 -3.31 7.20 2.13
N ILE A 79 -3.17 8.49 1.82
CA ILE A 79 -2.60 9.49 2.74
C ILE A 79 -3.44 9.59 4.02
N THR A 80 -4.76 9.66 3.90
CA THR A 80 -5.66 9.69 5.06
C THR A 80 -5.45 8.47 5.95
N TYR A 81 -5.43 7.26 5.38
CA TYR A 81 -5.20 6.04 6.14
C TYR A 81 -3.84 6.04 6.84
N LEU A 82 -2.79 6.47 6.14
CA LEU A 82 -1.46 6.55 6.72
C LEU A 82 -1.39 7.54 7.88
N ILE A 83 -2.08 8.68 7.80
CA ILE A 83 -2.15 9.64 8.91
C ILE A 83 -2.83 9.02 10.13
N ASP A 84 -3.95 8.32 9.92
CA ASP A 84 -4.68 7.65 11.01
C ASP A 84 -3.82 6.56 11.68
N GLU A 85 -3.15 5.73 10.88
CA GLU A 85 -2.25 4.67 11.35
C GLU A 85 -1.03 5.25 12.10
N LEU A 86 -0.43 6.33 11.59
CA LEU A 86 0.66 7.03 12.28
C LEU A 86 0.19 7.67 13.60
N ASN A 87 -1.05 8.14 13.68
CA ASN A 87 -1.62 8.62 14.94
C ASN A 87 -1.76 7.48 15.95
N SER A 88 -2.19 6.29 15.54
CA SER A 88 -2.21 5.11 16.42
C SER A 88 -0.81 4.69 16.87
N CYS A 89 0.18 4.70 15.97
CA CYS A 89 1.59 4.49 16.34
C CYS A 89 2.08 5.52 17.36
N ARG A 90 1.70 6.80 17.21
CA ARG A 90 2.04 7.83 18.21
C ARG A 90 1.42 7.51 19.58
N GLU A 91 0.21 7.00 19.63
CA GLU A 91 -0.42 6.57 20.89
C GLU A 91 0.32 5.40 21.53
N ILE A 92 0.75 4.41 20.74
CA ILE A 92 1.63 3.32 21.19
C ILE A 92 2.91 3.89 21.80
N TYR A 93 3.59 4.81 21.12
CA TYR A 93 4.82 5.43 21.63
C TYR A 93 4.60 6.28 22.90
N ASN A 94 3.49 7.01 23.00
CA ASN A 94 3.16 7.74 24.23
C ASN A 94 2.96 6.77 25.41
N SER A 95 2.34 5.61 25.17
CA SER A 95 2.21 4.55 26.16
C SER A 95 3.57 3.98 26.56
N MET A 96 4.43 3.68 25.57
CA MET A 96 5.80 3.22 25.78
C MET A 96 6.59 4.19 26.67
N GLU A 97 6.54 5.50 26.37
CA GLU A 97 7.22 6.52 27.16
C GLU A 97 6.74 6.55 28.62
N ALA A 98 5.42 6.46 28.84
CA ALA A 98 4.84 6.42 30.18
C ALA A 98 5.26 5.15 30.96
N THR A 99 5.26 4.00 30.30
CA THR A 99 5.71 2.72 30.87
C THR A 99 7.19 2.79 31.26
N LEU A 100 8.05 3.31 30.38
CA LEU A 100 9.48 3.47 30.66
C LEU A 100 9.76 4.48 31.78
N ALA A 101 9.00 5.58 31.85
CA ALA A 101 9.10 6.50 32.99
C ALA A 101 8.70 5.84 34.32
N SER A 102 7.68 4.97 34.30
CA SER A 102 7.31 4.15 35.46
C SER A 102 8.43 3.19 35.86
N VAL A 103 9.04 2.50 34.88
CA VAL A 103 10.20 1.61 35.10
C VAL A 103 11.34 2.39 35.77
N LEU A 104 11.72 3.56 35.24
CA LEU A 104 12.79 4.39 35.80
C LEU A 104 12.51 4.78 37.26
N THR A 105 11.25 5.10 37.59
CA THR A 105 10.82 5.41 38.96
C THR A 105 11.02 4.22 39.92
N ASP A 106 10.90 2.98 39.42
CA ASP A 106 11.19 1.76 40.18
C ASP A 106 12.70 1.47 40.28
N LEU A 107 13.45 1.69 39.21
CA LEU A 107 14.88 1.42 39.17
C LEU A 107 15.70 2.38 40.04
N GLN A 108 15.32 3.66 40.14
CA GLN A 108 16.03 4.69 40.92
C GLN A 108 16.31 4.29 42.39
N PRO A 109 15.34 3.78 43.17
CA PRO A 109 15.56 3.26 44.52
C PRO A 109 16.10 1.82 44.53
N GLY A 110 16.52 1.28 43.38
CA GLY A 110 17.08 -0.06 43.26
C GLY A 110 16.05 -1.19 43.32
N ARG A 111 14.78 -0.94 42.95
CA ARG A 111 13.76 -1.99 42.87
C ARG A 111 13.87 -2.70 41.53
N PHE A 112 14.51 -3.87 41.55
CA PHE A 112 14.54 -4.80 40.43
C PHE A 112 13.72 -6.02 40.82
N ASN A 113 12.54 -6.17 40.22
CA ASN A 113 11.60 -7.25 40.51
C ASN A 113 10.88 -7.71 39.23
N PRO A 114 10.18 -8.85 39.24
CA PRO A 114 9.50 -9.37 38.04
C PRO A 114 8.46 -8.41 37.44
N ALA A 115 7.84 -7.54 38.23
CA ALA A 115 6.88 -6.56 37.70
C ALA A 115 7.57 -5.46 36.90
N VAL A 116 8.78 -5.06 37.28
CA VAL A 116 9.60 -4.11 36.49
C VAL A 116 10.05 -4.76 35.18
N LEU A 117 10.47 -6.02 35.23
CA LEU A 117 10.84 -6.78 34.04
C LEU A 117 9.67 -6.87 33.05
N ALA A 118 8.47 -7.25 33.52
CA ALA A 118 7.29 -7.33 32.66
C ALA A 118 6.95 -6.01 31.97
N LYS A 119 7.09 -4.86 32.66
CA LYS A 119 6.91 -3.53 32.05
C LYS A 119 7.93 -3.26 30.94
N THR A 120 9.20 -3.67 31.13
CA THR A 120 10.23 -3.48 30.09
C THR A 120 10.04 -4.41 28.90
N GLU A 121 9.54 -5.63 29.12
CA GLU A 121 9.18 -6.55 28.05
C GLU A 121 8.05 -5.96 27.19
N ASP A 122 6.96 -5.53 27.82
CA ASP A 122 5.82 -4.88 27.18
C ASP A 122 6.26 -3.67 26.33
N ALA A 123 7.00 -2.73 26.93
CA ALA A 123 7.53 -1.57 26.21
C ALA A 123 8.49 -1.93 25.06
N SER A 124 9.12 -3.11 25.09
CA SER A 124 10.02 -3.56 24.01
C SER A 124 9.28 -4.07 22.77
N GLU A 125 8.00 -4.40 22.90
CA GLU A 125 7.16 -4.87 21.79
C GLU A 125 6.52 -3.71 21.01
N ASP A 126 6.34 -2.55 21.65
CA ASP A 126 5.69 -1.37 21.09
C ASP A 126 6.19 -0.93 19.70
N PRO A 127 7.51 -0.89 19.40
CA PRO A 127 7.98 -0.56 18.06
C PRO A 127 7.53 -1.58 17.00
N THR A 128 7.54 -2.87 17.33
CA THR A 128 7.08 -3.95 16.42
C THR A 128 5.57 -3.88 16.23
N ASN A 129 4.82 -3.58 17.29
CA ASN A 129 3.37 -3.41 17.23
C ASN A 129 3.00 -2.26 16.27
N CYS A 130 3.78 -1.17 16.28
CA CYS A 130 3.61 -0.08 15.31
C CYS A 130 3.96 -0.51 13.87
N ASP A 131 5.06 -1.25 13.65
CA ASP A 131 5.40 -1.79 12.31
C ASP A 131 4.27 -2.68 11.75
N ILE A 132 3.75 -3.60 12.58
CA ILE A 132 2.64 -4.48 12.20
C ILE A 132 1.40 -3.66 11.84
N LEU A 133 1.06 -2.65 12.65
CA LEU A 133 -0.09 -1.78 12.41
C LEU A 133 0.01 -1.04 11.07
N LEU A 134 1.19 -0.51 10.73
CA LEU A 134 1.41 0.20 9.47
C LEU A 134 1.46 -0.74 8.25
N PHE A 135 2.01 -1.93 8.42
CA PHE A 135 2.09 -2.94 7.37
C PHE A 135 0.73 -3.55 7.03
N GLU A 136 -0.01 -3.97 8.06
CA GLU A 136 -1.35 -4.57 7.94
C GLU A 136 -2.46 -3.52 7.77
N GLY A 137 -2.12 -2.24 8.00
CA GLY A 137 -3.00 -1.10 7.84
C GLY A 137 -3.53 -0.93 6.42
N LYS A 138 -4.59 -0.14 6.29
CA LYS A 138 -5.25 0.16 5.00
C LYS A 138 -4.35 0.95 4.05
N SER A 139 -3.37 1.69 4.56
CA SER A 139 -2.41 2.37 3.68
C SER A 139 -1.43 1.38 3.04
N HIS A 140 -1.16 0.24 3.69
CA HIS A 140 -0.08 -0.70 3.36
C HIS A 140 1.28 0.00 3.18
N LYS A 141 1.55 1.01 4.01
CA LYS A 141 2.78 1.80 4.01
C LYS A 141 3.35 1.87 5.42
N ASP A 142 4.60 1.45 5.53
CA ASP A 142 5.41 1.67 6.73
C ASP A 142 6.59 2.60 6.39
N PRO A 143 6.43 3.93 6.62
CA PRO A 143 7.49 4.89 6.39
C PRO A 143 8.49 5.01 7.55
N ILE A 144 8.27 4.30 8.67
CA ILE A 144 9.07 4.45 9.90
C ILE A 144 9.74 3.16 10.38
N SER A 145 9.63 2.06 9.63
CA SER A 145 10.26 0.76 9.93
C SER A 145 11.70 0.85 10.43
N ASP A 146 12.56 1.59 9.73
CA ASP A 146 13.97 1.77 10.12
C ASP A 146 14.12 2.41 11.51
N LYS A 147 13.21 3.34 11.85
CA LYS A 147 13.21 4.01 13.16
C LYS A 147 12.68 3.08 14.25
N ASN A 148 11.62 2.33 13.95
CA ASN A 148 11.07 1.32 14.86
C ASN A 148 12.11 0.23 15.18
N GLY A 149 12.86 -0.24 14.18
CA GLY A 149 13.95 -1.20 14.39
C GLY A 149 15.06 -0.71 15.33
N GLY A 150 15.44 0.56 15.22
CA GLY A 150 16.39 1.20 16.13
C GLY A 150 15.88 1.26 17.58
N THR A 151 14.63 1.69 17.77
CA THR A 151 14.00 1.76 19.10
C THR A 151 13.80 0.38 19.69
N ASN A 152 13.37 -0.61 18.90
CA ASN A 152 13.21 -2.00 19.31
C ASN A 152 14.53 -2.57 19.85
N THR A 153 15.62 -2.36 19.12
CA THR A 153 16.95 -2.85 19.53
C THR A 153 17.36 -2.30 20.89
N LEU A 154 17.14 -1.00 21.12
CA LEU A 154 17.48 -0.37 22.39
C LEU A 154 16.57 -0.83 23.54
N ALA A 155 15.26 -0.94 23.29
CA ALA A 155 14.31 -1.40 24.30
C ALA A 155 14.62 -2.84 24.74
N ARG A 156 14.89 -3.74 23.79
CA ARG A 156 15.28 -5.14 24.08
C ARG A 156 16.60 -5.24 24.83
N LEU A 157 17.57 -4.38 24.53
CA LEU A 157 18.81 -4.29 25.33
C LEU A 157 18.50 -3.88 26.77
N ALA A 158 17.65 -2.88 26.98
CA ALA A 158 17.27 -2.43 28.32
C ALA A 158 16.56 -3.56 29.10
N THR A 159 15.62 -4.26 28.48
CA THR A 159 14.94 -5.44 29.06
C THR A 159 15.93 -6.53 29.47
N ALA A 160 16.88 -6.87 28.60
CA ALA A 160 17.90 -7.88 28.91
C ALA A 160 18.79 -7.50 30.10
N ILE A 161 19.11 -6.21 30.27
CA ILE A 161 19.85 -5.72 31.43
C ILE A 161 19.02 -5.84 32.72
N VAL A 162 17.73 -5.47 32.66
CA VAL A 162 16.83 -5.59 33.81
C VAL A 162 16.67 -7.05 34.22
N ASP A 163 16.44 -7.94 33.26
CA ASP A 163 16.32 -9.39 33.48
C ASP A 163 17.56 -9.95 34.18
N PHE A 164 18.76 -9.66 33.66
CA PHE A 164 20.01 -10.09 34.28
C PHE A 164 20.14 -9.67 35.76
N ILE A 165 19.70 -8.47 36.11
CA ILE A 165 19.75 -7.97 37.49
C ILE A 165 18.68 -8.67 38.34
N VAL A 166 17.47 -8.88 37.81
CA VAL A 166 16.39 -9.59 38.50
C VAL A 166 16.82 -11.03 38.79
N MET A 167 17.35 -11.75 37.81
CA MET A 167 17.83 -13.13 37.97
C MET A 167 18.95 -13.25 39.01
N LYS A 168 19.88 -12.28 39.07
CA LYS A 168 20.96 -12.27 40.07
C LYS A 168 20.51 -12.04 41.51
N ARG A 169 19.30 -11.54 41.72
CA ARG A 169 18.74 -11.24 43.04
C ARG A 169 17.81 -12.34 43.58
N GLN A 170 17.54 -13.36 42.77
CA GLN A 170 16.86 -14.60 43.19
C GLN A 170 17.88 -15.58 43.77
#